data_AF-A0A5K0VY66-F1
#
_entry.id   AF-A0A5K0VY66-F1
#
_cell.length_a   1.000
_cell.length_b   1.000
_cell.length_c   1.000
_cell.angle_alpha   90.00
_cell.angle_beta   90.00
_cell.angle_gamma   90.00
#
_symmetry.space_group_name_H-M   'P 1'
#
loop_
_entity.id
_entity.type
_entity.pdbx_description
1 polymer ?
#
loop_
_entity_poly.entity_id
_entity_poly.type
_entity_poly.pdbx_seq_one_letter_code
_entity_poly.pdbx_strand_id
1 'polypeptide(L)' 'VNDVYPFSIDFCWKAATCDTQNGGDENQQSTVVFPMGNPIPSVKELTFCKSEAFSVDVFYADEVQRQPKICTYM' A
#
# COMPACT_ATOMS: atom_id res chain seq x y z
N VAL A 1 24.27 15.21 5.35
CA VAL A 1 23.52 13.95 5.59
C VAL A 1 22.15 14.16 5.02
N ASN A 2 21.73 13.36 4.03
CA ASN A 2 20.33 13.28 3.62
C ASN A 2 19.74 12.11 4.38
N ASP A 3 18.65 12.34 5.09
CA ASP A 3 17.93 11.25 5.75
C ASP A 3 17.28 10.36 4.69
N VAL A 4 17.28 9.05 4.93
CA VAL A 4 16.73 8.04 4.00
C VAL A 4 15.80 7.11 4.75
N TYR A 5 14.83 6.52 4.05
CA TYR A 5 13.96 5.49 4.63
C TYR A 5 14.77 4.24 5.02
N PRO A 6 14.75 3.80 6.29
CA PRO A 6 15.52 2.63 6.74
C PRO A 6 14.87 1.28 6.40
N PHE A 7 13.65 1.29 5.86
CA PHE A 7 12.86 0.13 5.42
C PHE A 7 11.98 0.53 4.23
N SER A 8 11.44 -0.46 3.53
CA SER A 8 10.48 -0.23 2.45
C SER A 8 9.05 -0.06 3.00
N ILE A 9 8.27 0.86 2.42
CA ILE A 9 6.86 1.10 2.75
C ILE A 9 5.99 0.60 1.60
N ASP A 10 5.10 -0.34 1.90
CA ASP A 10 4.10 -0.89 0.99
C ASP A 10 2.75 -0.20 1.21
N PHE A 11 2.10 0.15 0.10
CA PHE A 11 0.75 0.70 0.08
C PHE A 11 -0.19 -0.34 -0.49
N CYS A 12 -1.22 -0.68 0.26
CA CYS A 12 -2.17 -1.73 -0.07
C CYS A 12 -3.58 -1.16 -0.14
N TRP A 13 -4.37 -1.64 -1.09
CA TRP A 13 -5.79 -1.35 -1.17
C TRP A 13 -6.58 -2.62 -1.49
N LYS A 14 -7.74 -2.75 -0.85
CA LYS A 14 -8.68 -3.83 -1.19
C LYS A 14 -9.59 -3.29 -2.27
N ALA A 15 -9.67 -3.96 -3.42
CA ALA A 15 -10.66 -3.57 -4.40
C ALA A 15 -12.04 -4.01 -3.90
N ALA A 16 -12.94 -3.05 -3.69
CA ALA A 16 -14.35 -3.33 -3.87
C ALA A 16 -14.50 -3.79 -5.34
N THR A 17 -15.03 -4.98 -5.53
CA THR A 17 -15.03 -5.73 -6.79
C THR A 17 -15.44 -4.84 -7.96
N CYS A 18 -14.51 -4.57 -8.87
CA CYS A 18 -14.87 -4.15 -10.23
C CYS A 18 -15.34 -5.43 -10.92
N ASP A 19 -16.58 -5.47 -11.40
CA ASP A 19 -17.18 -6.61 -12.08
C ASP A 19 -16.21 -7.30 -13.05
N THR A 20 -15.58 -8.38 -12.60
CA THR A 20 -14.93 -9.38 -13.45
C THR A 20 -15.00 -10.70 -12.70
N GLN A 21 -15.82 -11.61 -13.23
CA GLN A 21 -15.97 -12.97 -12.74
C GLN A 21 -14.60 -13.65 -12.64
N ASN A 22 -14.08 -13.83 -11.43
CA ASN A 22 -13.60 -15.13 -10.98
C ASN A 22 -13.38 -15.11 -9.47
N GLY A 23 -13.86 -16.16 -8.81
CA GLY A 23 -13.69 -16.37 -7.39
C GLY A 23 -12.29 -16.90 -7.09
N GLY A 24 -11.54 -16.11 -6.35
CA GLY A 24 -10.30 -16.49 -5.69
C GLY A 24 -10.06 -15.50 -4.56
N ASP A 25 -9.45 -15.94 -3.46
CA ASP A 25 -9.02 -15.09 -2.34
C ASP A 25 -7.84 -14.17 -2.76
N GLU A 26 -8.00 -13.41 -3.86
CA GLU A 26 -6.94 -12.81 -4.66
C GLU A 26 -6.94 -11.26 -4.70
N ASN A 27 -7.85 -10.60 -3.99
CA ASN A 27 -8.15 -9.19 -4.28
C ASN A 27 -7.51 -8.16 -3.33
N GLN A 28 -6.28 -8.42 -2.88
CA GLN A 28 -5.47 -7.43 -2.15
C GLN A 28 -4.37 -6.92 -3.09
N GLN A 29 -4.55 -5.71 -3.62
CA GLN A 29 -3.56 -5.08 -4.50
C GLN A 29 -2.60 -4.24 -3.65
N SER A 30 -1.28 -4.40 -3.83
CA SER A 30 -0.30 -3.56 -3.13
C SER A 30 0.87 -3.10 -4.03
N THR A 31 1.56 -2.04 -3.59
CA THR A 31 2.73 -1.48 -4.27
C THR A 31 3.66 -0.74 -3.31
N VAL A 32 4.96 -1.00 -3.44
CA VAL A 32 5.98 -0.29 -2.64
C VAL A 32 6.06 1.17 -3.08
N VAL A 33 5.64 2.07 -2.19
CA VAL A 33 5.62 3.53 -2.42
C VAL A 33 6.93 4.19 -2.01
N PHE A 34 7.60 3.71 -0.97
CA PHE A 34 8.91 4.24 -0.57
C PHE A 34 9.88 3.08 -0.37
N PRO A 35 10.77 2.80 -1.34
CA PRO A 35 11.79 1.78 -1.17
C PRO A 35 12.78 2.13 -0.05
N MET A 36 13.37 1.12 0.58
CA MET A 36 14.52 1.30 1.48
C MET A 36 15.62 2.13 0.79
N GLY A 37 16.16 3.12 1.50
CA GLY A 37 17.18 4.04 0.99
C GLY A 37 16.63 5.23 0.19
N ASN A 38 15.31 5.31 -0.02
CA ASN A 38 14.70 6.46 -0.68
C ASN A 38 14.93 7.75 0.16
N PRO A 39 15.27 8.92 -0.44
CA PRO A 39 15.56 10.14 0.33
C PRO A 39 14.35 10.74 1.04
N ILE A 40 14.58 11.45 2.14
CA ILE A 40 13.57 12.21 2.89
C ILE A 40 13.88 13.71 2.76
N PRO A 41 12.90 14.56 2.38
CA PRO A 41 11.49 14.24 2.12
C PRO A 41 11.26 13.57 0.74
N SER A 42 10.19 12.78 0.64
CA SER A 42 9.69 12.22 -0.61
C SER A 42 8.16 12.26 -0.67
N VAL A 43 7.61 12.39 -1.88
CA VAL A 43 6.17 12.37 -2.14
C VAL A 43 5.86 11.30 -3.19
N LYS A 44 4.75 10.58 -3.02
CA LYS A 44 4.17 9.66 -4.01
C LYS A 44 2.71 10.00 -4.21
N GLU A 45 2.27 9.94 -5.46
CA GLU A 45 0.89 10.20 -5.86
C GLU A 45 0.36 8.95 -6.56
N LEU A 46 -0.77 8.42 -6.07
CA LEU A 46 -1.46 7.26 -6.63
C LEU A 46 -2.89 7.66 -6.97
N THR A 47 -3.35 7.28 -8.16
CA THR A 47 -4.73 7.54 -8.62
C THR A 47 -5.47 6.22 -8.75
N PHE A 48 -6.66 6.13 -8.13
CA PHE A 48 -7.51 4.95 -8.18
C PHE A 48 -8.84 5.28 -8.87
N CYS A 49 -9.20 4.49 -9.87
CA CYS A 49 -10.56 4.50 -10.43
C CYS A 49 -11.36 3.40 -9.74
N LYS A 50 -12.24 3.78 -8.80
CA LYS A 50 -13.10 2.84 -8.07
C LYS A 50 -14.55 3.33 -8.12
N SER A 51 -15.48 2.41 -8.33
CA SER A 51 -16.93 2.67 -8.36
C SER A 51 -17.57 2.67 -6.97
N GLU A 52 -16.87 2.12 -5.97
CA GLU A 52 -17.34 1.96 -4.61
C GLU A 52 -16.27 2.43 -3.60
N ALA A 53 -16.71 2.67 -2.36
CA ALA A 53 -15.80 2.92 -1.26
C ALA A 53 -14.83 1.73 -1.09
N PHE A 54 -13.57 2.04 -0.77
CA PHE A 54 -12.54 1.02 -0.64
C PHE A 54 -11.58 1.38 0.50
N SER A 55 -10.98 0.35 1.10
CA SER A 55 -10.03 0.54 2.18
C SER A 55 -8.60 0.59 1.67
N VAL A 56 -7.81 1.48 2.24
CA VAL A 56 -6.37 1.61 2.02
C VAL A 56 -5.62 1.40 3.33
N ASP A 57 -4.52 0.66 3.23
CA ASP A 57 -3.68 0.27 4.35
C ASP A 57 -2.20 0.52 3.97
N VAL A 58 -1.37 0.89 4.95
CA VAL A 58 0.07 1.08 4.76
C VAL A 58 0.82 0.11 5.68
N PHE A 59 1.81 -0.57 5.12
CA PHE A 59 2.61 -1.59 5.78
C PHE A 59 4.10 -1.33 5.57
N TYR A 60 4.94 -1.87 6.45
CA TYR A 60 6.33 -2.13 6.08
C TYR A 60 6.34 -3.32 5.12
N ALA A 61 7.10 -3.23 4.02
CA ALA A 61 7.12 -4.27 3.00
C ALA A 61 7.85 -5.55 3.46
N ASP A 62 8.64 -5.47 4.54
CA ASP A 62 9.46 -6.57 5.02
C ASP A 62 8.62 -7.62 5.79
N GLU A 63 8.72 -8.89 5.39
CA GLU A 63 7.87 -9.98 5.90
C GLU A 63 8.02 -10.26 7.41
N VAL A 64 9.18 -9.93 7.99
CA VAL A 64 9.48 -10.11 9.42
C VAL A 64 8.66 -9.14 10.30
N GLN A 65 8.03 -8.11 9.71
CA GLN A 65 7.27 -7.06 10.39
C GLN A 65 5.87 -6.84 9.79
N ARG A 66 5.19 -7.89 9.34
CA ARG A 66 3.83 -7.77 8.77
C ARG A 66 2.74 -7.31 9.78
N GLN A 67 3.09 -6.82 10.97
CA GLN A 67 2.17 -6.17 11.93
C GLN A 67 2.88 -5.04 12.70
N PRO A 68 2.19 -3.91 13.06
CA PRO A 68 0.77 -3.62 12.92
C PRO A 68 0.46 -2.60 11.82
N LYS A 69 -0.78 -2.64 11.33
CA LYS A 69 -1.41 -1.65 10.44
C LYS A 69 -1.10 -0.22 10.91
N ILE A 70 -0.44 0.58 10.07
CA ILE A 70 0.04 1.91 10.50
C ILE A 70 -1.11 2.92 10.58
N CYS A 71 -2.03 2.90 9.62
CA CYS A 71 -3.21 3.76 9.58
C CYS A 71 -4.33 3.09 8.75
N THR A 72 -5.59 3.50 8.98
CA THR A 72 -6.74 3.18 8.12
C THR A 72 -7.41 4.48 7.73
N TYR A 73 -7.72 4.66 6.45
CA TYR A 73 -8.64 5.69 5.99
C TYR A 73 -9.86 4.99 5.40
N MET A 74 -11.06 5.39 5.85
CA MET A 74 -12.35 4.93 5.31
C MET A 74 -12.94 5.96 4.37
#